data_AF-M1JFM4-F1
#
_entry.id   AF-M1JFM4-F1
#
_cell.length_a   1.000
_cell.length_b   1.000
_cell.length_c   1.000
_cell.angle_alpha   90.00
_cell.angle_beta   90.00
_cell.angle_gamma   90.00
#
_symmetry.space_group_name_H-M   'P 1'
#
loop_
_entity.id
_entity.type
_entity.pdbx_description
1 polymer ?
#
loop_
_entity_poly.entity_id
_entity_poly.type
_entity_poly.pdbx_seq_one_letter_code
_entity_poly.pdbx_strand_id
1 'polypeptide(L)' 'MAEKPQPVRALYCAVCSLPAEYCEFGPDFQKCKPWLVQNAPDLYPDLVR' A
#
# COMPACT_ATOMS: atom_id res chain seq x y z
N MET A 1 -24.14 23.76 0.75
CA MET A 1 -23.01 23.72 1.69
C MET A 1 -22.18 22.52 1.30
N ALA A 2 -20.96 22.69 0.81
CA ALA A 2 -20.10 21.55 0.50
C ALA A 2 -19.53 21.02 1.82
N GLU A 3 -19.95 19.82 2.22
CA GLU A 3 -19.37 19.10 3.35
C GLU A 3 -17.86 18.97 3.14
N LYS A 4 -17.04 19.28 4.15
CA LYS A 4 -15.59 19.12 4.03
C LYS A 4 -15.29 17.62 3.93
N PRO A 5 -14.47 17.16 2.96
CA PRO A 5 -14.15 15.76 2.82
C PRO A 5 -13.42 15.26 4.07
N GLN A 6 -13.81 14.07 4.52
CA GLN A 6 -13.16 13.43 5.66
C GLN A 6 -11.75 12.97 5.29
N PRO A 7 -10.78 13.05 6.22
CA PRO A 7 -9.42 12.60 5.96
C PRO A 7 -9.40 11.09 5.68
N VAL A 8 -8.82 10.72 4.55
CA VAL A 8 -8.59 9.32 4.18
C VAL A 8 -7.32 8.82 4.87
N ARG A 9 -7.35 7.58 5.36
CA ARG A 9 -6.17 6.92 5.91
C ARG A 9 -5.49 6.14 4.78
N ALA A 10 -4.34 6.63 4.35
CA ALA A 10 -3.47 5.90 3.42
C ALA A 10 -2.48 5.05 4.22
N LEU A 11 -2.34 3.78 3.84
CA LEU A 11 -1.34 2.89 4.40
C LEU A 11 -0.02 3.13 3.66
N TYR A 12 1.07 3.36 4.38
CA TYR A 12 2.40 3.55 3.78
C TYR A 12 3.29 2.34 4.04
N CYS A 13 3.97 1.87 3.00
CA CYS A 13 4.92 0.78 3.09
C CYS A 13 6.17 1.20 3.85
N ALA A 14 6.54 0.43 4.87
CA ALA A 14 7.74 0.71 5.68
C ALA A 14 9.06 0.51 4.91
N VAL A 15 9.03 -0.15 3.74
CA VAL A 15 10.22 -0.45 2.94
C VAL A 15 10.55 0.69 1.97
N CYS A 16 9.59 1.10 1.15
CA CYS A 16 9.81 2.13 0.13
C CYS A 16 9.23 3.51 0.51
N SER A 17 8.54 3.62 1.67
CA SER A 17 7.86 4.84 2.12
C SER A 17 6.80 5.40 1.15
N LEU A 18 6.42 4.61 0.12
CA LEU A 18 5.31 4.91 -0.76
C LEU A 18 4.00 4.41 -0.13
N PRO A 19 2.85 4.95 -0.54
CA PRO A 19 1.57 4.33 -0.22
C PRO A 19 1.58 2.87 -0.67
N ALA A 20 1.00 1.98 0.12
CA ALA A 20 1.01 0.55 -0.12
C ALA A 20 0.43 0.21 -1.50
N GLU A 21 -0.60 0.92 -1.95
CA GLU A 21 -1.19 0.79 -3.31
C GLU A 21 -0.23 1.17 -4.44
N TYR A 22 0.80 1.95 -4.17
CA TYR A 22 1.80 2.39 -5.16
C TYR A 22 3.14 1.64 -5.02
N CYS A 23 3.20 0.59 -4.19
CA CYS A 23 4.43 -0.16 -4.00
C CYS A 23 4.98 -0.76 -5.30
N GLU A 24 4.11 -1.17 -6.21
CA GLU A 24 4.48 -1.78 -7.51
C GLU A 24 5.27 -0.83 -8.42
N PHE A 25 5.09 0.47 -8.25
CA PHE A 25 5.81 1.51 -9.01
C PHE A 25 7.14 1.89 -8.33
N GLY A 26 7.40 1.36 -7.14
CA GLY A 26 8.63 1.61 -6.41
C GLY A 26 9.82 0.80 -6.97
N PRO A 27 11.05 1.28 -6.77
CA PRO A 27 12.26 0.59 -7.24
C PRO A 27 12.47 -0.77 -6.56
N ASP A 28 11.94 -0.94 -5.34
CA ASP A 28 12.16 -2.10 -4.48
C ASP A 28 10.88 -2.94 -4.24
N PHE A 29 10.01 -3.08 -5.24
CA PHE A 29 8.75 -3.82 -5.09
C PHE A 29 8.94 -5.24 -4.54
N GLN A 30 9.97 -5.95 -4.99
CA GLN A 30 10.30 -7.31 -4.49
C GLN A 30 10.54 -7.35 -2.98
N LYS A 31 11.18 -6.32 -2.41
CA LYS A 31 11.41 -6.22 -0.95
C LYS A 31 10.14 -5.81 -0.21
N CYS A 32 9.22 -5.12 -0.89
CA CYS A 32 7.94 -4.70 -0.34
C CYS A 32 6.94 -5.88 -0.25
N LYS A 33 7.02 -6.87 -1.15
CA LYS A 33 6.12 -8.04 -1.17
C LYS A 33 5.83 -8.69 0.19
N PRO A 34 6.84 -9.10 0.99
CA PRO A 34 6.57 -9.72 2.29
C PRO A 34 5.86 -8.77 3.26
N TRP A 35 6.12 -7.46 3.17
CA TRP A 35 5.44 -6.46 3.98
C TRP A 35 3.99 -6.27 3.51
N LEU A 36 3.76 -6.24 2.20
CA LEU A 36 2.44 -6.09 1.57
C LEU A 36 1.53 -7.28 1.85
N VAL A 37 2.04 -8.52 1.76
CA VAL A 37 1.25 -9.72 2.08
C VAL A 37 0.75 -9.70 3.53
N GLN A 38 1.55 -9.18 4.46
CA GLN A 38 1.21 -9.13 5.87
C GLN A 38 0.30 -7.94 6.25
N ASN A 39 0.54 -6.76 5.67
CA ASN A 39 -0.12 -5.51 6.08
C ASN A 39 -1.21 -5.03 5.12
N ALA A 40 -1.13 -5.43 3.85
CA ALA A 40 -2.02 -5.01 2.77
C ALA A 40 -2.38 -6.18 1.82
N PRO A 41 -2.86 -7.34 2.33
CA PRO A 41 -3.17 -8.50 1.49
C PRO A 41 -4.29 -8.22 0.47
N ASP A 42 -5.18 -7.26 0.78
CA ASP A 42 -6.31 -6.87 -0.07
C ASP A 42 -5.87 -6.08 -1.32
N LEU A 43 -4.76 -5.32 -1.23
CA LEU A 43 -4.24 -4.51 -2.34
C LEU A 43 -3.54 -5.38 -3.40
N TYR A 44 -2.97 -6.51 -2.99
CA TYR A 44 -2.20 -7.39 -3.85
C TYR A 44 -2.61 -8.85 -3.68
N PRO A 45 -3.82 -9.25 -4.14
CA PRO A 45 -4.31 -10.61 -3.99
C PRO A 45 -3.40 -11.64 -4.68
N ASP A 46 -2.75 -11.27 -5.78
CA ASP A 46 -1.80 -12.12 -6.50
C ASP A 46 -0.52 -12.44 -5.70
N LEU A 47 -0.18 -11.65 -4.67
CA LEU A 47 0.98 -11.94 -3.80
C LEU A 47 0.66 -12.93 -2.67
N VAL A 48 -0.62 -13.13 -2.37
CA VAL A 48 -1.12 -13.98 -1.27
C VAL A 48 -1.47 -15.39 -1.76
N ARG A 49 -1.52 -15.58 -3.09
CA ARG A 49 -1.94 -16.81 -3.74
C ARG A 49 -0.88 -17.92 -3.74
#